data_AF-A0A352B236-F1
#
_entry.id   AF-A0A352B236-F1
#
_cell.length_a   1.000
_cell.length_b   1.000
_cell.length_c   1.000
_cell.angle_alpha   90.00
_cell.angle_beta   90.00
_cell.angle_gamma   90.00
#
_symmetry.space_group_name_H-M   'P 1'
#
loop_
_entity.id
_entity.type
_entity.pdbx_description
1 polymer ?
#
loop_
_entity_poly.entity_id
_entity_poly.type
_entity_poly.pdbx_seq_one_letter_code
_entity_poly.pdbx_strand_id
1 'polypeptide(L)'
;WQNVLLFIGGLLVISFATGLYISCGFGKGPRDGLMMGLAQKFNQPFWITRTSAEIIVVTIGFLLGGQVREGTLIFALSIGYLNQLAMRLFGLADKSGRV
;
A
#
# COMPACT_ATOMS: atom_id res chain seq x y z
N TRP A 1 7.29 -3.52 23.62
CA TRP A 1 7.75 -2.24 23.02
C TRP A 1 8.70 -2.44 21.84
N GLN A 2 9.78 -3.22 21.97
CA GLN A 2 10.72 -3.52 20.85
C GLN A 2 10.02 -4.07 19.60
N ASN A 3 9.08 -5.02 19.75
CA ASN A 3 8.36 -5.62 18.62
C ASN A 3 7.51 -4.61 17.83
N VAL A 4 6.92 -3.62 18.52
CA VAL A 4 6.10 -2.58 17.88
C VAL A 4 6.99 -1.61 17.11
N LEU A 5 8.14 -1.24 17.67
CA LEU A 5 9.14 -0.41 16.97
C LEU A 5 9.68 -1.10 15.72
N LEU A 6 9.99 -2.40 15.81
CA LEU A 6 10.42 -3.20 14.66
C LEU A 6 9.33 -3.30 13.59
N PHE A 7 8.08 -3.48 14.00
CA PHE A 7 6.95 -3.53 13.07
C PHE A 7 6.77 -2.19 12.33
N ILE A 8 6.77 -1.07 13.04
CA ILE A 8 6.65 0.27 12.43
C ILE A 8 7.86 0.55 11.53
N GLY A 9 9.08 0.21 11.97
CA GLY A 9 10.29 0.35 11.16
C GLY A 9 10.21 -0.46 9.86
N GLY A 10 9.82 -1.73 9.94
CA GLY A 10 9.63 -2.59 8.77
C GLY A 10 8.54 -2.07 7.82
N LEU A 11 7.45 -1.54 8.37
CA LEU A 11 6.36 -0.94 7.60
C LEU A 11 6.84 0.30 6.81
N LEU A 12 7.64 1.16 7.43
CA LEU A 12 8.21 2.32 6.74
C LEU A 12 9.19 1.91 5.66
N VAL A 13 10.07 0.93 5.94
CA VAL A 13 11.06 0.42 4.98
C VAL A 13 10.37 -0.20 3.76
N ILE A 14 9.36 -1.04 3.97
CA ILE A 14 8.66 -1.68 2.84
C ILE A 14 7.88 -0.66 2.02
N SER A 15 7.26 0.34 2.64
CA SER A 15 6.59 1.42 1.91
C SER A 15 7.56 2.27 1.09
N PHE A 16 8.71 2.63 1.67
CA PHE A 16 9.76 3.34 0.97
C PHE A 16 10.32 2.52 -0.21
N ALA A 17 10.63 1.25 0.01
CA ALA A 17 11.09 0.34 -1.02
C ALA A 17 10.06 0.18 -2.15
N THR A 18 8.77 0.10 -1.82
CA THR A 18 7.69 0.04 -2.81
C THR A 18 7.63 1.31 -3.65
N GLY A 19 7.75 2.49 -3.02
CA GLY A 19 7.82 3.76 -3.72
C GLY A 19 9.01 3.82 -4.68
N LEU A 20 10.20 3.40 -4.23
CA LEU A 20 11.42 3.35 -5.04
C LEU A 20 11.26 2.40 -6.23
N TYR A 21 10.79 1.18 -5.97
CA TYR A 21 10.52 0.15 -6.98
C TYR A 21 9.58 0.64 -8.08
N ILE A 22 8.44 1.22 -7.71
CA ILE A 22 7.46 1.73 -8.67
C ILE A 22 8.04 2.93 -9.45
N SER A 23 8.88 3.75 -8.79
CA SER A 23 9.47 4.94 -9.39
C SER A 23 10.53 4.66 -10.44
N CYS A 24 11.23 3.52 -10.34
CA CYS A 24 12.23 3.13 -11.34
C CYS A 24 11.63 2.73 -12.70
N GLY A 25 10.32 2.57 -12.83
CA GLY A 25 9.67 2.37 -14.13
C GLY A 25 9.94 1.02 -14.81
N PHE A 26 10.64 0.08 -14.16
CA PHE A 26 10.99 -1.26 -14.69
C PHE A 26 9.81 -2.24 -14.83
N GLY A 27 8.57 -1.74 -14.84
CA GLY A 27 7.36 -2.54 -14.80
C GLY A 27 6.88 -2.82 -13.38
N LYS A 28 5.57 -2.68 -13.18
CA LYS A 28 4.89 -2.88 -11.88
C LYS A 28 4.45 -4.34 -11.79
N GLY A 29 4.65 -4.98 -10.64
CA GLY A 29 4.22 -6.35 -10.41
C GLY A 29 2.70 -6.48 -10.63
N PRO A 30 2.17 -7.65 -11.00
CA PRO A 30 0.77 -7.80 -11.43
C PRO A 30 -0.24 -7.27 -10.40
N ARG A 31 0.06 -7.42 -9.10
CA ARG A 31 -0.75 -6.86 -8.01
C ARG A 31 -0.70 -5.33 -8.00
N ASP A 32 0.50 -4.74 -7.96
CA ASP A 32 0.67 -3.28 -7.89
C ASP A 32 0.22 -2.61 -9.19
N GLY A 33 0.41 -3.28 -10.33
CA GLY A 33 -0.07 -2.90 -11.65
C GLY A 33 -1.60 -2.91 -11.73
N LEU A 34 -2.28 -3.91 -11.15
CA LEU A 34 -3.74 -3.91 -11.05
C LEU A 34 -4.23 -2.71 -10.22
N MET A 35 -3.63 -2.46 -9.05
CA MET A 35 -4.02 -1.33 -8.20
C MET A 35 -3.73 0.02 -8.87
N MET A 36 -2.59 0.16 -9.53
CA MET A 36 -2.23 1.36 -10.29
C MET A 36 -3.16 1.57 -11.49
N GLY A 37 -3.47 0.51 -12.24
CA GLY A 37 -4.37 0.56 -13.39
C GLY A 37 -5.80 0.91 -12.99
N LEU A 38 -6.28 0.37 -11.86
CA LEU A 38 -7.59 0.73 -11.32
C LEU A 38 -7.60 2.19 -10.83
N ALA A 39 -6.54 2.62 -10.12
CA ALA A 39 -6.39 4.01 -9.69
C ALA A 39 -6.40 4.99 -10.89
N GLN A 40 -5.68 4.66 -11.96
CA GLN A 40 -5.65 5.44 -13.21
C GLN A 40 -7.01 5.45 -13.92
N LYS A 41 -7.68 4.29 -14.02
CA LYS A 41 -8.99 4.17 -14.67
C LYS A 41 -10.09 4.96 -13.95
N PHE A 42 -10.08 4.96 -12.62
CA PHE A 42 -11.05 5.68 -11.80
C PHE A 42 -10.61 7.10 -11.44
N ASN A 43 -9.42 7.54 -11.88
CA ASN A 43 -8.80 8.83 -11.54
C ASN A 43 -8.78 9.08 -10.01
N GLN A 44 -8.58 8.01 -9.26
CA GLN A 44 -8.57 7.99 -7.81
C GLN A 44 -7.11 7.93 -7.31
N PRO A 45 -6.84 8.47 -6.12
CA PRO A 45 -5.51 8.43 -5.56
C PRO A 45 -5.13 6.99 -5.15
N PHE A 46 -3.88 6.62 -5.41
CA PHE A 46 -3.39 5.23 -5.27
C PHE A 46 -3.66 4.60 -3.89
N TRP A 47 -3.59 5.38 -2.82
CA TRP A 47 -3.86 4.90 -1.48
C TRP A 47 -5.28 4.35 -1.31
N ILE A 48 -6.29 4.93 -1.97
CA ILE A 48 -7.69 4.48 -1.84
C ILE A 48 -7.82 3.09 -2.45
N THR A 49 -7.31 2.91 -3.66
CA THR A 49 -7.35 1.62 -4.35
C THR A 49 -6.54 0.56 -3.61
N ARG A 50 -5.35 0.93 -3.10
CA ARG A 50 -4.51 0.00 -2.34
C ARG A 50 -5.15 -0.41 -1.02
N THR A 51 -5.64 0.54 -0.24
CA THR A 51 -6.28 0.27 1.06
C THR A 51 -7.58 -0.49 0.89
N SER A 52 -8.41 -0.17 -0.11
CA SER A 52 -9.67 -0.90 -0.34
C SER A 52 -9.43 -2.36 -0.72
N ALA A 53 -8.44 -2.64 -1.58
CA ALA A 53 -8.07 -3.99 -1.92
C ALA A 53 -7.53 -4.76 -0.70
N GLU A 54 -6.70 -4.12 0.13
CA GLU A 54 -6.20 -4.74 1.35
C GLU A 54 -7.32 -5.08 2.32
N ILE A 55 -8.28 -4.17 2.50
CA ILE A 55 -9.46 -4.39 3.34
C ILE A 55 -10.29 -5.55 2.80
N ILE A 56 -10.51 -5.64 1.49
CA ILE A 56 -11.25 -6.75 0.87
C ILE A 56 -10.54 -8.08 1.13
N VAL A 57 -9.23 -8.14 0.87
CA VAL A 57 -8.44 -9.37 1.06
C VAL A 57 -8.42 -9.80 2.54
N VAL A 58 -8.24 -8.85 3.46
CA VAL A 58 -8.29 -9.12 4.91
C VAL A 58 -9.67 -9.60 5.33
N THR A 59 -10.74 -8.98 4.81
CA THR A 59 -12.13 -9.38 5.11
C THR A 59 -12.41 -10.79 4.61
N ILE A 60 -12.04 -11.11 3.37
CA ILE A 60 -12.19 -12.46 2.81
C ILE A 60 -11.37 -13.47 3.61
N GLY A 61 -10.11 -13.14 3.92
CA GLY A 61 -9.23 -13.98 4.72
C GLY A 61 -9.80 -14.27 6.11
N PHE A 62 -10.41 -13.28 6.76
CA PHE A 62 -11.10 -13.44 8.03
C PHE A 62 -12.31 -14.37 7.92
N LEU A 63 -13.16 -14.18 6.90
CA LEU A 63 -14.34 -15.03 6.66
C LEU A 63 -13.97 -16.49 6.37
N LEU A 64 -12.81 -16.74 5.77
CA LEU A 64 -12.26 -18.08 5.55
C LEU A 64 -11.62 -18.71 6.80
N GLY A 65 -11.69 -18.06 7.96
CA GLY A 65 -11.12 -18.54 9.22
C GLY A 65 -9.69 -18.07 9.51
N GLY A 66 -9.16 -17.12 8.74
CA GLY A 66 -7.85 -16.52 8.97
C GLY A 66 -7.82 -15.62 10.20
N GLN A 67 -6.72 -15.63 10.94
CA GLN A 67 -6.53 -14.77 12.11
C GLN A 67 -6.16 -13.35 11.69
N VAL A 68 -7.03 -12.39 11.98
CA VAL A 68 -6.74 -10.96 11.85
C VAL A 68 -6.40 -10.41 13.22
N ARG A 69 -5.13 -10.02 13.42
CA ARG A 69 -4.62 -9.43 14.67
C ARG A 69 -4.41 -7.93 14.51
N GLU A 70 -4.04 -7.25 15.59
CA GLU A 70 -3.86 -5.79 15.60
C GLU A 70 -2.83 -5.34 14.56
N GLY A 71 -1.74 -6.10 14.37
CA GLY A 71 -0.72 -5.79 13.37
C GLY A 71 -1.24 -5.84 11.93
N THR A 72 -2.13 -6.78 11.60
CA THR A 72 -2.74 -6.90 10.27
C THR A 72 -3.66 -5.72 9.99
N LEU A 73 -4.43 -5.28 10.99
CA LEU A 73 -5.32 -4.12 10.86
C LEU A 73 -4.52 -2.84 10.63
N ILE A 74 -3.48 -2.61 11.43
CA ILE A 74 -2.59 -1.45 11.31
C ILE A 74 -1.91 -1.46 9.94
N PHE A 75 -1.43 -2.61 9.49
CA PHE A 75 -0.83 -2.78 8.17
C PHE A 75 -1.82 -2.42 7.06
N ALA A 76 -3.01 -3.03 7.05
CA ALA A 76 -3.99 -2.87 5.98
C ALA A 76 -4.46 -1.42 5.81
N LEU A 77 -4.63 -0.69 6.92
CA LEU A 77 -5.02 0.71 6.90
C LEU A 77 -3.86 1.64 6.53
N SER A 78 -2.65 1.37 7.03
CA SER A 78 -1.52 2.29 6.92
C SER A 78 -0.74 2.13 5.61
N ILE A 79 -0.64 0.91 5.07
CA ILE A 79 0.25 0.59 3.94
C ILE A 79 -0.11 1.39 2.68
N GLY A 80 -1.40 1.59 2.41
CA GLY A 80 -1.85 2.35 1.23
C GLY A 80 -1.39 3.80 1.28
N TYR A 81 -1.55 4.46 2.43
CA TYR A 81 -1.13 5.85 2.63
C TYR A 81 0.40 5.99 2.64
N LEU A 82 1.10 5.10 3.33
CA LEU A 82 2.56 5.12 3.40
C LEU A 82 3.21 4.88 2.03
N ASN A 83 2.67 3.95 1.23
CA ASN A 83 3.15 3.74 -0.14
C ASN A 83 2.94 4.98 -1.01
N GLN A 84 1.78 5.65 -0.88
CA GLN A 84 1.54 6.89 -1.60
C GLN A 84 2.49 8.01 -1.17
N LEU A 85 2.80 8.11 0.13
CA LEU A 85 3.77 9.08 0.63
C LEU A 85 5.17 8.82 0.04
N ALA A 86 5.59 7.56 0.00
CA ALA A 86 6.85 7.17 -0.64
C ALA A 86 6.86 7.51 -2.14
N MET A 87 5.78 7.24 -2.86
CA MET A 87 5.66 7.60 -4.28
C MET A 87 5.68 9.12 -4.52
N ARG A 88 5.09 9.91 -3.62
CA ARG A 88 5.20 11.38 -3.65
C ARG A 88 6.65 11.84 -3.42
N LEU A 89 7.37 11.20 -2.50
CA LEU A 89 8.76 11.52 -2.20
C LEU A 89 9.68 11.32 -3.41
N PHE A 90 9.42 10.30 -4.22
CA PHE A 90 10.16 10.03 -5.45
C PHE A 90 9.61 10.78 -6.68
N GLY A 91 8.64 11.67 -6.50
CA GLY A 91 8.11 12.52 -7.58
C GLY A 91 7.20 11.81 -8.58
N LEU A 92 6.72 10.60 -8.28
CA LEU A 92 5.84 9.83 -9.17
C LEU A 92 4.35 10.17 -9.01
N ALA A 93 3.96 10.72 -7.86
CA ALA A 93 2.59 11.06 -7.56
C ALA A 93 2.42 12.59 -7.46
N ASP A 94 1.44 13.13 -8.19
CA ASP A 94 1.14 14.56 -8.20
C ASP A 94 0.62 15.04 -6.83
N LYS A 95 0.52 16.36 -6.60
CA LYS A 95 -0.02 16.96 -5.36
C LYS A 95 -1.39 16.38 -4.98
N SER A 96 -2.19 15.96 -5.97
CA SER A 96 -3.49 15.30 -5.76
C SER A 96 -3.40 13.80 -5.43
N GLY A 97 -2.22 13.20 -5.44
CA GLY A 97 -2.02 11.79 -5.12
C GLY A 97 -2.35 10.81 -6.25
N ARG A 98 -2.52 11.34 -7.46
CA ARG A 98 -2.79 10.62 -8.71
C ARG A 98 -1.46 10.17 -9.32
N VAL A 99 -1.49 9.02 -9.98
CA VAL A 99 -0.35 8.37 -10.66
C VAL A 99 -0.70 8.12 -12.12
#